data_AF-A0A853U2B1-F1
#
_entry.id   AF-A0A853U2B1-F1
#
_cell.length_a   1.000
_cell.length_b   1.000
_cell.length_c   1.000
_cell.angle_alpha   90.00
_cell.angle_beta   90.00
_cell.angle_gamma   90.00
#
_symmetry.space_group_name_H-M   'P 1'
#
loop_
_entity.id
_entity.type
_entity.pdbx_description
1 polymer ?
#
loop_
_entity_poly.entity_id
_entity_poly.type
_entity_poly.pdbx_seq_one_letter_code
_entity_poly.pdbx_strand_id
1 'polypeptide(L)'
;MTADLFTRLDGVEFSARAIDIDTGEEVFSHEPDRVLSTASIAKIFLLHAALKMKNNGELRLDERLTRNAAERVDESGIWYLLDQPDLTIHDVGMLIGAFSDNFATNVLISRVGLDRVAKEVEALGYKDSALHDFLRWPRPAGAPRRLSSGTAYELSDYMARLSRDELFDPMTSEMMRRWLGAGADTSMVASYFEPDPLAHYYYTRGEWIVNKTGTDSSVRADTGIAFTRERRVAYAVFANWAADEDRVLEVMPIMREAGGLISAHLHA
;
A
#
# COMPACT_ATOMS: atom_id res chain seq x y z
N MET A 1 -17.83 6.43 -19.03
CA MET A 1 -18.51 6.75 -17.75
C MET A 1 -17.51 6.96 -16.60
N THR A 2 -16.22 6.69 -16.77
CA THR A 2 -15.16 6.85 -15.75
C THR A 2 -14.76 8.31 -15.45
N ALA A 3 -14.82 9.20 -16.44
CA ALA A 3 -14.36 10.59 -16.30
C ALA A 3 -15.14 11.40 -15.25
N ASP A 4 -16.38 11.02 -14.93
CA ASP A 4 -17.21 11.70 -13.94
C ASP A 4 -16.91 11.22 -12.50
N LEU A 5 -16.48 9.97 -12.33
CA LEU A 5 -16.36 9.30 -11.03
C LEU A 5 -15.53 10.09 -10.01
N PHE A 6 -14.34 10.51 -10.42
CA PHE A 6 -13.33 11.16 -9.58
C PHE A 6 -13.46 12.69 -9.52
N THR A 7 -14.46 13.26 -10.19
CA THR A 7 -14.77 14.71 -10.16
C THR A 7 -16.04 15.02 -9.37
N ARG A 8 -16.70 14.03 -8.76
CA ARG A 8 -18.00 14.21 -8.08
C ARG A 8 -17.96 15.01 -6.79
N LEU A 9 -16.80 15.15 -6.16
CA LEU A 9 -16.64 15.82 -4.87
C LEU A 9 -15.75 17.04 -4.98
N ASP A 10 -16.37 18.22 -4.95
CA ASP A 10 -15.63 19.47 -4.83
C ASP A 10 -14.82 19.46 -3.52
N GLY A 11 -13.57 19.94 -3.61
CA GLY A 11 -12.63 20.00 -2.48
C GLY A 11 -11.89 18.69 -2.17
N VAL A 12 -12.14 17.61 -2.92
CA VAL A 12 -11.38 16.36 -2.83
C VAL A 12 -10.51 16.20 -4.07
N GLU A 13 -9.20 16.03 -3.87
CA GLU A 13 -8.25 15.74 -4.94
C GLU A 13 -8.09 14.23 -5.08
N PHE A 14 -8.37 13.71 -6.28
CA PHE A 14 -8.16 12.30 -6.61
C PHE A 14 -6.93 12.12 -7.51
N SER A 15 -6.23 10.99 -7.33
CA SER A 15 -5.34 10.42 -8.33
C SER A 15 -5.69 8.94 -8.45
N ALA A 16 -6.07 8.48 -9.64
CA ALA A 16 -6.59 7.13 -9.82
C ALA A 16 -6.16 6.52 -11.15
N ARG A 17 -5.79 5.24 -11.13
CA ARG A 17 -5.47 4.46 -12.31
C ARG A 17 -5.71 2.97 -12.06
N ALA A 18 -6.27 2.28 -13.05
CA ALA A 18 -6.33 0.82 -13.09
C ALA A 18 -5.99 0.35 -14.50
N ILE A 19 -5.14 -0.67 -14.60
CA ILE A 19 -4.67 -1.26 -15.85
C ILE A 19 -4.82 -2.77 -15.84
N ASP A 20 -5.24 -3.33 -16.96
CA ASP A 20 -5.10 -4.76 -17.23
C ASP A 20 -3.59 -5.07 -17.36
N ILE A 21 -3.12 -6.01 -16.55
CA ILE A 21 -1.70 -6.34 -16.44
C ILE A 21 -1.18 -7.05 -17.70
N ASP A 22 -2.05 -7.80 -18.38
CA ASP A 22 -1.70 -8.70 -19.46
C ASP A 22 -1.84 -8.03 -20.83
N THR A 23 -2.86 -7.16 -21.00
CA THR A 23 -3.07 -6.41 -22.26
C THR A 23 -2.49 -5.00 -22.24
N GLY A 24 -2.27 -4.43 -21.05
CA GLY A 24 -1.92 -3.01 -20.88
C GLY A 24 -3.10 -2.06 -21.10
N GLU A 25 -4.32 -2.59 -21.28
CA GLU A 25 -5.53 -1.78 -21.42
C GLU A 25 -5.79 -0.98 -20.14
N GLU A 26 -6.15 0.29 -20.31
CA GLU A 26 -6.52 1.15 -19.20
C GLU A 26 -8.00 0.99 -18.86
N VAL A 27 -8.29 0.45 -17.68
CA VAL A 27 -9.66 0.28 -17.16
C VAL A 27 -10.23 1.64 -16.77
N PHE A 28 -9.43 2.46 -16.09
CA PHE A 28 -9.70 3.87 -15.85
C PHE A 28 -8.41 4.62 -15.55
N SER A 29 -8.45 5.95 -15.74
CA SER A 29 -7.39 6.87 -15.36
C SER A 29 -7.96 8.26 -15.08
N HIS A 30 -7.46 8.87 -14.02
CA HIS A 30 -7.78 10.22 -13.61
C HIS A 30 -6.56 10.83 -12.94
N GLU A 31 -5.98 11.83 -13.60
CA GLU A 31 -4.77 12.54 -13.15
C GLU A 31 -3.72 11.58 -12.54
N PRO A 32 -3.31 10.55 -13.30
CA PRO A 32 -2.54 9.44 -12.76
C PRO A 32 -1.16 9.85 -12.25
N ASP A 33 -0.63 10.99 -12.73
CA ASP A 33 0.66 11.57 -12.32
C ASP A 33 0.53 12.62 -11.20
N ARG A 34 -0.68 12.90 -10.69
CA ARG A 34 -0.85 13.85 -9.58
C ARG A 34 -0.20 13.30 -8.32
N VAL A 35 0.72 14.07 -7.74
CA VAL A 35 1.42 13.72 -6.50
C VAL A 35 0.56 14.04 -5.28
N LEU A 36 0.09 12.99 -4.59
CA LEU A 36 -0.72 13.11 -3.37
C LEU A 36 -0.01 12.48 -2.17
N SER A 37 -0.52 12.73 -0.97
CA SER A 37 -0.12 12.00 0.23
C SER A 37 -0.72 10.59 0.14
N THR A 38 0.09 9.57 0.37
CA THR A 38 -0.32 8.16 0.26
C THR A 38 -0.41 7.46 1.62
N ALA A 39 -0.16 8.20 2.71
CA ALA A 39 -0.13 7.70 4.08
C ALA A 39 0.68 6.38 4.15
N SER A 40 0.08 5.31 4.68
CA SER A 40 0.80 4.05 4.91
C SER A 40 1.08 3.21 3.65
N ILE A 41 0.64 3.60 2.44
CA ILE A 41 0.96 2.80 1.23
C ILE A 41 2.47 2.73 0.99
N ALA A 42 3.21 3.82 1.19
CA ALA A 42 4.65 3.86 0.93
C ALA A 42 5.47 2.89 1.80
N LYS A 43 4.87 2.27 2.83
CA LYS A 43 5.49 1.14 3.56
C LYS A 43 5.76 -0.06 2.65
N ILE A 44 5.08 -0.18 1.51
CA ILE A 44 5.42 -1.12 0.43
C ILE A 44 6.89 -0.97 0.02
N PHE A 45 7.41 0.25 -0.06
CA PHE A 45 8.81 0.48 -0.45
C PHE A 45 9.80 0.08 0.64
N LEU A 46 9.42 0.18 1.91
CA LEU A 46 10.21 -0.35 3.02
C LEU A 46 10.28 -1.88 2.97
N LEU A 47 9.14 -2.54 2.74
CA LEU A 47 9.08 -4.00 2.53
C LEU A 47 9.90 -4.42 1.30
N HIS A 48 9.80 -3.65 0.21
CA HIS A 48 10.58 -3.86 -1.00
C HIS A 48 12.08 -3.83 -0.70
N ALA A 49 12.55 -2.77 -0.05
CA ALA A 49 13.96 -2.60 0.29
C ALA A 49 14.47 -3.73 1.21
N ALA A 50 13.66 -4.17 2.18
CA ALA A 50 14.01 -5.31 3.03
C ALA A 50 14.15 -6.60 2.22
N LEU A 51 13.25 -6.87 1.27
CA LEU A 51 13.34 -8.04 0.39
C LEU A 51 14.53 -7.96 -0.58
N LYS A 52 14.88 -6.76 -1.08
CA LYS A 52 16.10 -6.54 -1.87
C LYS A 52 17.35 -6.85 -1.06
N MET A 53 17.44 -6.33 0.17
CA MET A 53 18.54 -6.64 1.08
C MET A 53 18.62 -8.13 1.40
N LYS A 54 17.48 -8.82 1.59
CA LYS A 54 17.44 -10.28 1.75
C LYS A 54 18.06 -10.99 0.55
N ASN A 55 17.68 -10.60 -0.66
CA ASN A 55 18.16 -11.25 -1.89
C ASN A 55 19.64 -10.99 -2.14
N ASN A 56 20.16 -9.86 -1.67
CA ASN A 56 21.59 -9.55 -1.69
C ASN A 56 22.39 -10.19 -0.54
N GLY A 57 21.72 -10.87 0.40
CA GLY A 57 22.37 -11.45 1.58
C GLY A 57 22.75 -10.44 2.67
N GLU A 58 22.22 -9.22 2.62
CA GLU A 58 22.48 -8.14 3.58
C GLU A 58 21.60 -8.22 4.84
N LEU A 59 20.49 -8.96 4.77
CA LEU A 59 19.68 -9.31 5.94
C LEU A 59 19.12 -10.72 5.82
N ARG A 60 18.70 -11.29 6.95
CA ARG A 60 18.00 -12.57 7.00
C ARG A 60 16.61 -12.37 7.56
N LEU A 61 15.61 -12.99 6.95
CA LEU A 61 14.22 -12.84 7.42
C LEU A 61 13.96 -13.46 8.80
N ASP A 62 14.81 -14.38 9.24
CA ASP A 62 14.74 -14.98 10.58
C ASP A 62 15.59 -14.23 11.63
N GLU A 63 16.31 -13.17 11.24
CA GLU A 63 16.89 -12.21 12.17
C GLU A 63 15.78 -11.62 13.04
N ARG A 64 16.02 -11.51 14.35
CA ARG A 64 15.05 -10.93 15.29
C ARG A 64 15.32 -9.45 15.52
N LEU A 65 14.29 -8.64 15.38
CA LEU A 65 14.29 -7.23 15.74
C LEU A 65 13.54 -7.04 17.05
N THR A 66 14.20 -6.38 18.00
CA THR A 66 13.61 -6.03 19.30
C THR A 66 13.10 -4.60 19.25
N ARG A 67 11.82 -4.41 19.52
CA ARG A 67 11.22 -3.07 19.59
C ARG A 67 11.77 -2.30 20.78
N ASN A 68 11.98 -0.99 20.64
CA ASN A 68 12.41 -0.14 21.75
C ASN A 68 11.45 1.04 21.97
N ALA A 69 11.51 1.64 23.16
CA ALA A 69 10.58 2.70 23.54
C ALA A 69 10.70 3.98 22.67
N ALA A 70 11.84 4.23 22.05
CA ALA A 70 12.05 5.42 21.22
C ALA A 70 11.32 5.35 19.86
N GLU A 71 10.97 4.14 19.41
CA GLU A 71 10.28 3.88 18.15
C GLU A 71 8.78 3.66 18.32
N ARG A 72 8.30 3.68 19.57
CA ARG A 72 6.93 3.29 19.92
C ARG A 72 5.90 4.25 19.33
N VAL A 73 4.87 3.66 18.71
CA VAL A 73 3.70 4.35 18.18
C VAL A 73 2.46 3.56 18.56
N ASP A 74 1.53 4.19 19.29
CA ASP A 74 0.30 3.57 19.78
C ASP A 74 -0.89 3.90 18.85
N GLU A 75 -0.76 3.55 17.57
CA GLU A 75 -1.76 3.80 16.51
C GLU A 75 -2.00 2.54 15.66
N SER A 76 -2.13 2.63 14.32
CA SER A 76 -2.30 1.47 13.43
C SER A 76 -1.26 0.40 13.71
N GLY A 77 -1.72 -0.84 13.93
CA GLY A 77 -0.88 -1.96 14.29
C GLY A 77 -1.41 -2.73 15.49
N ILE A 78 -0.74 -3.83 15.80
CA ILE A 78 -1.05 -4.66 16.96
C ILE A 78 0.20 -4.98 17.77
N TRP A 79 1.41 -4.75 17.27
CA TRP A 79 2.63 -5.14 17.97
C TRP A 79 2.71 -4.47 19.32
N TYR A 80 2.40 -3.17 19.42
CA TYR A 80 2.43 -2.42 20.70
C TYR A 80 1.49 -2.99 21.78
N LEU A 81 0.51 -3.82 21.40
CA LEU A 81 -0.41 -4.52 22.32
C LEU A 81 0.09 -5.91 22.74
N LEU A 82 1.03 -6.50 21.99
CA LEU A 82 1.57 -7.82 22.29
C LEU A 82 2.62 -7.73 23.41
N ASP A 83 2.68 -8.74 24.28
CA ASP A 83 3.74 -8.88 25.29
C ASP A 83 5.11 -9.22 24.65
N GLN A 84 5.11 -9.82 23.45
CA GLN A 84 6.31 -10.26 22.76
C GLN A 84 7.17 -9.06 22.28
N PRO A 85 8.38 -8.88 22.84
CA PRO A 85 9.17 -7.67 22.58
C PRO A 85 9.96 -7.72 21.27
N ASP A 86 10.22 -8.93 20.75
CA ASP A 86 11.02 -9.12 19.56
C ASP A 86 10.37 -10.12 18.60
N LEU A 87 10.44 -9.79 17.31
CA LEU A 87 9.84 -10.54 16.21
C LEU A 87 10.89 -10.77 15.13
N THR A 88 10.71 -11.81 14.31
CA THR A 88 11.57 -11.98 13.13
C THR A 88 11.30 -10.86 12.12
N ILE A 89 12.28 -10.53 11.27
CA ILE A 89 12.05 -9.57 10.17
C ILE A 89 10.87 -10.03 9.29
N HIS A 90 10.70 -11.33 9.10
CA HIS A 90 9.53 -11.89 8.41
C HIS A 90 8.21 -11.47 9.06
N ASP A 91 8.10 -11.61 10.39
CA ASP A 91 6.87 -11.29 11.12
C ASP A 91 6.66 -9.78 11.22
N VAL A 92 7.74 -9.00 11.35
CA VAL A 92 7.69 -7.53 11.23
C VAL A 92 7.14 -7.11 9.87
N GLY A 93 7.61 -7.73 8.78
CA GLY A 93 7.08 -7.52 7.44
C GLY A 93 5.60 -7.87 7.32
N MET A 94 5.19 -8.99 7.93
CA MET A 94 3.79 -9.41 8.00
C MET A 94 2.92 -8.38 8.71
N LEU A 95 3.32 -7.85 9.87
CA LEU A 95 2.54 -6.84 10.60
C LEU A 95 2.41 -5.52 9.82
N ILE A 96 3.46 -5.13 9.09
CA ILE A 96 3.44 -3.94 8.22
C ILE A 96 2.48 -4.15 7.05
N GLY A 97 2.50 -5.31 6.39
CA GLY A 97 1.59 -5.63 5.30
C GLY A 97 0.14 -5.74 5.76
N ALA A 98 -0.10 -6.58 6.78
CA ALA A 98 -1.43 -6.96 7.25
C ALA A 98 -2.15 -5.86 8.03
N PHE A 99 -1.48 -5.26 9.01
CA PHE A 99 -2.09 -4.32 9.95
C PHE A 99 -1.59 -2.89 9.78
N SER A 100 -0.74 -2.64 8.77
CA SER A 100 -0.10 -1.34 8.61
C SER A 100 0.66 -0.91 9.86
N ASP A 101 1.26 -1.85 10.59
CA ASP A 101 1.74 -1.62 11.96
C ASP A 101 2.83 -0.54 12.04
N ASN A 102 2.55 0.54 12.75
CA ASN A 102 3.41 1.72 12.83
C ASN A 102 4.68 1.46 13.64
N PHE A 103 4.58 0.68 14.73
CA PHE A 103 5.74 0.35 15.55
C PHE A 103 6.68 -0.60 14.79
N ALA A 104 6.12 -1.63 14.16
CA ALA A 104 6.85 -2.54 13.28
C ALA A 104 7.53 -1.79 12.13
N THR A 105 6.83 -0.80 11.55
CA THR A 105 7.39 0.04 10.49
C THR A 105 8.62 0.80 10.99
N ASN A 106 8.54 1.51 12.12
CA ASN A 106 9.68 2.25 12.66
C ASN A 106 10.88 1.35 12.98
N VAL A 107 10.63 0.20 13.61
CA VAL A 107 11.68 -0.79 13.92
C VAL A 107 12.36 -1.28 12.64
N LEU A 108 11.60 -1.55 11.57
CA LEU A 108 12.16 -1.97 10.29
C LEU A 108 12.90 -0.82 9.59
N ILE A 109 12.41 0.43 9.68
CA ILE A 109 13.14 1.60 9.17
C ILE A 109 14.48 1.72 9.88
N SER A 110 14.57 1.54 11.20
CA SER A 110 15.85 1.58 11.92
C SER A 110 16.84 0.50 11.44
N ARG A 111 16.34 -0.65 11.00
CA ARG A 111 17.16 -1.75 10.47
C ARG A 111 17.57 -1.57 8.99
N VAL A 112 16.71 -0.98 8.17
CA VAL A 112 16.89 -0.84 6.71
C VAL A 112 17.49 0.52 6.34
N GLY A 113 17.02 1.59 6.98
CA GLY A 113 17.37 2.98 6.71
C GLY A 113 16.51 3.64 5.62
N LEU A 114 16.05 4.87 5.87
CA LEU A 114 15.27 5.64 4.87
C LEU A 114 16.06 5.88 3.57
N ASP A 115 17.37 6.14 3.67
CA ASP A 115 18.23 6.33 2.49
C ASP A 115 18.30 5.09 1.59
N ARG A 116 18.27 3.89 2.20
CA ARG A 116 18.18 2.64 1.44
C ARG A 116 16.83 2.54 0.75
N VAL A 117 15.74 2.84 1.45
CA VAL A 117 14.39 2.84 0.87
C VAL A 117 14.32 3.80 -0.33
N ALA A 118 14.80 5.03 -0.17
CA ALA A 118 14.83 6.03 -1.24
C ALA A 118 15.62 5.54 -2.47
N LYS A 119 16.80 4.94 -2.28
CA LYS A 119 17.61 4.39 -3.38
C LYS A 119 16.90 3.26 -4.12
N GLU A 120 16.19 2.37 -3.42
CA GLU A 120 15.44 1.30 -4.07
C GLU A 120 14.24 1.86 -4.86
N VAL A 121 13.59 2.91 -4.35
CA VAL A 121 12.50 3.61 -5.07
C VAL A 121 13.02 4.31 -6.33
N GLU A 122 14.16 4.99 -6.26
CA GLU A 122 14.84 5.54 -7.44
C GLU A 122 15.22 4.45 -8.45
N ALA A 123 15.70 3.29 -7.98
CA ALA A 123 16.05 2.16 -8.82
C ALA A 123 14.84 1.50 -9.50
N LEU A 124 13.64 1.65 -8.93
CA LEU A 124 12.38 1.28 -9.58
C LEU A 124 12.01 2.22 -10.73
N GLY A 125 12.66 3.39 -10.83
CA GLY A 125 12.39 4.43 -11.81
C GLY A 125 11.36 5.46 -11.34
N TYR A 126 10.95 5.41 -10.06
CA TYR A 126 9.93 6.29 -9.50
C TYR A 126 10.56 7.59 -8.98
N LYS A 127 9.89 8.70 -9.25
CA LYS A 127 10.34 10.06 -8.93
C LYS A 127 9.44 10.76 -7.93
N ASP A 128 8.15 10.40 -7.92
CA ASP A 128 7.14 11.13 -7.16
C ASP A 128 6.63 10.35 -5.93
N SER A 129 6.79 9.02 -5.95
CA SER A 129 6.48 8.13 -4.83
C SER A 129 7.67 7.99 -3.90
N ALA A 130 7.42 8.07 -2.58
CA ALA A 130 8.46 7.92 -1.57
C ALA A 130 7.88 7.73 -0.16
N LEU A 131 8.68 7.09 0.70
CA LEU A 131 8.52 7.11 2.17
C LEU A 131 9.54 8.11 2.73
N HIS A 132 9.07 9.20 3.33
CA HIS A 132 9.90 10.35 3.68
C HIS A 132 10.42 10.33 5.11
N ASP A 133 9.66 9.75 6.05
CA ASP A 133 9.97 9.84 7.48
C ASP A 133 9.55 8.58 8.26
N PHE A 134 9.98 8.54 9.52
CA PHE A 134 9.43 7.67 10.56
C PHE A 134 8.01 8.08 10.93
N LEU A 135 7.26 7.12 11.48
CA LEU A 135 5.92 7.35 12.00
C LEU A 135 6.04 7.88 13.42
N ARG A 136 5.74 9.17 13.61
CA ARG A 136 5.94 9.82 14.90
C ARG A 136 5.05 11.03 15.07
N TRP A 137 4.52 11.19 16.27
CA TRP A 137 3.76 12.36 16.70
C TRP A 137 4.23 12.83 18.09
N PRO A 138 4.45 14.14 18.29
CA PRO A 138 4.43 15.21 17.29
C PRO A 138 5.61 15.10 16.30
N ARG A 139 5.43 15.61 15.09
CA ARG A 139 6.52 15.67 14.11
C ARG A 139 7.59 16.68 14.54
N PRO A 140 8.88 16.30 14.59
CA PRO A 140 9.96 17.22 14.94
C PRO A 140 10.08 18.39 13.96
N ALA A 141 10.62 19.51 14.43
CA ALA A 141 10.96 20.63 13.55
C ALA A 141 11.95 20.18 12.47
N GLY A 142 11.68 20.55 11.21
CA GLY A 142 12.50 20.16 10.05
C GLY A 142 12.21 18.77 9.49
N ALA A 143 11.31 17.99 10.10
CA ALA A 143 10.83 16.74 9.52
C ALA A 143 10.03 16.98 8.22
N PRO A 144 9.97 15.99 7.31
CA PRO A 144 9.18 16.09 6.08
C PRO A 144 7.71 16.49 6.33
N ARG A 145 7.16 17.26 5.38
CA ARG A 145 5.78 17.79 5.46
C ARG A 145 4.69 16.73 5.38
N ARG A 146 4.99 15.55 4.89
CA ARG A 146 4.11 14.38 4.83
C ARG A 146 4.94 13.14 5.08
N LEU A 147 4.32 12.09 5.63
CA LEU A 147 4.98 10.79 5.83
C LEU A 147 5.43 10.19 4.50
N SER A 148 4.63 10.35 3.47
CA SER A 148 4.81 9.69 2.17
C SER A 148 4.12 10.46 1.05
N SER A 149 4.57 10.22 -0.18
CA SER A 149 3.92 10.70 -1.41
C SER A 149 3.81 9.57 -2.44
N GLY A 150 3.01 9.80 -3.47
CA GLY A 150 2.99 8.97 -4.66
C GLY A 150 1.93 9.38 -5.67
N THR A 151 1.97 8.69 -6.81
CA THR A 151 1.05 8.88 -7.93
C THR A 151 0.36 7.56 -8.26
N ALA A 152 -0.85 7.61 -8.78
CA ALA A 152 -1.57 6.40 -9.15
C ALA A 152 -0.83 5.65 -10.27
N TYR A 153 -0.12 6.37 -11.14
CA TYR A 153 0.74 5.79 -12.17
C TYR A 153 1.82 4.87 -11.58
N GLU A 154 2.67 5.38 -10.68
CA GLU A 154 3.82 4.65 -10.16
C GLU A 154 3.40 3.48 -9.26
N LEU A 155 2.36 3.66 -8.43
CA LEU A 155 1.90 2.58 -7.55
C LEU A 155 1.12 1.49 -8.30
N SER A 156 0.33 1.83 -9.31
CA SER A 156 -0.28 0.80 -10.19
C SER A 156 0.78 0.06 -11.00
N ASP A 157 1.83 0.74 -11.49
CA ASP A 157 2.98 0.10 -12.14
C ASP A 157 3.71 -0.86 -11.19
N TYR A 158 3.97 -0.45 -9.94
CA TYR A 158 4.60 -1.31 -8.94
C TYR A 158 3.79 -2.61 -8.73
N MET A 159 2.48 -2.48 -8.56
CA MET A 159 1.59 -3.63 -8.37
C MET A 159 1.55 -4.53 -9.62
N ALA A 160 1.57 -3.96 -10.83
CA ALA A 160 1.65 -4.75 -12.07
C ALA A 160 2.96 -5.53 -12.17
N ARG A 161 4.11 -4.87 -11.91
CA ARG A 161 5.44 -5.50 -11.92
C ARG A 161 5.58 -6.57 -10.84
N LEU A 162 4.98 -6.37 -9.66
CA LEU A 162 4.91 -7.39 -8.62
C LEU A 162 4.09 -8.60 -9.08
N SER A 163 2.97 -8.39 -9.77
CA SER A 163 2.11 -9.46 -10.31
C SER A 163 2.80 -10.28 -11.40
N ARG A 164 3.71 -9.66 -12.17
CA ARG A 164 4.50 -10.32 -13.21
C ARG A 164 5.82 -10.91 -12.72
N ASP A 165 6.09 -10.87 -11.41
CA ASP A 165 7.36 -11.28 -10.81
C ASP A 165 8.59 -10.56 -11.45
N GLU A 166 8.42 -9.29 -11.82
CA GLU A 166 9.48 -8.47 -12.44
C GLU A 166 10.34 -7.75 -11.40
N LEU A 167 9.86 -7.63 -10.16
CA LEU A 167 10.56 -6.96 -9.07
C LEU A 167 11.53 -7.90 -8.32
N PHE A 168 11.19 -9.17 -8.25
CA PHE A 168 11.92 -10.21 -7.52
C PHE A 168 11.77 -11.57 -8.21
N ASP A 169 12.54 -12.55 -7.75
CA ASP A 169 12.26 -13.96 -8.06
C ASP A 169 10.85 -14.38 -7.55
N PRO A 170 10.21 -15.42 -8.12
CA PRO A 170 8.84 -15.80 -7.79
C PRO A 170 8.59 -16.08 -6.30
N MET A 171 9.57 -16.64 -5.59
CA MET A 171 9.44 -16.95 -4.16
C MET A 171 9.41 -15.67 -3.33
N THR A 172 10.24 -14.68 -3.67
CA THR A 172 10.28 -13.40 -2.98
C THR A 172 9.06 -12.54 -3.31
N SER A 173 8.59 -12.55 -4.55
CA SER A 173 7.32 -11.90 -4.93
C SER A 173 6.13 -12.50 -4.18
N GLU A 174 6.13 -13.82 -3.99
CA GLU A 174 5.11 -14.52 -3.20
C GLU A 174 5.14 -14.12 -1.71
N MET A 175 6.31 -13.86 -1.13
CA MET A 175 6.38 -13.31 0.24
C MET A 175 5.73 -11.94 0.33
N MET A 176 6.04 -11.03 -0.61
CA MET A 176 5.42 -9.70 -0.65
C MET A 176 3.90 -9.81 -0.79
N ARG A 177 3.41 -10.67 -1.71
CA ARG A 177 1.98 -10.93 -1.88
C ARG A 177 1.33 -11.50 -0.61
N ARG A 178 2.01 -12.36 0.14
CA ARG A 178 1.52 -12.90 1.43
C ARG A 178 1.41 -11.83 2.51
N TRP A 179 2.40 -10.96 2.63
CA TRP A 179 2.34 -9.84 3.58
C TRP A 179 1.18 -8.90 3.26
N LEU A 180 0.98 -8.55 1.99
CA LEU A 180 -0.09 -7.66 1.57
C LEU A 180 -1.47 -8.35 1.61
N GLY A 181 -1.57 -9.61 1.20
CA GLY A 181 -2.82 -10.35 1.11
C GLY A 181 -3.36 -10.85 2.45
N ALA A 182 -2.63 -10.59 3.54
CA ALA A 182 -3.12 -10.70 4.91
C ALA A 182 -3.70 -9.37 5.44
N GLY A 183 -3.83 -8.35 4.58
CA GLY A 183 -4.37 -7.02 4.90
C GLY A 183 -5.70 -7.11 5.66
N ALA A 184 -5.82 -6.43 6.80
CA ALA A 184 -7.08 -6.39 7.56
C ALA A 184 -8.02 -5.26 7.10
N ASP A 185 -7.50 -4.27 6.36
CA ASP A 185 -8.28 -3.13 5.87
C ASP A 185 -8.68 -3.33 4.41
N THR A 186 -9.94 -3.75 4.23
CA THR A 186 -10.57 -3.96 2.92
C THR A 186 -11.66 -2.94 2.64
N SER A 187 -11.66 -1.81 3.35
CA SER A 187 -12.79 -0.88 3.39
C SER A 187 -12.94 0.00 2.14
N MET A 188 -11.87 0.19 1.36
CA MET A 188 -11.79 1.16 0.26
C MET A 188 -12.18 0.53 -1.10
N VAL A 189 -11.28 0.51 -2.09
CA VAL A 189 -11.52 -0.11 -3.41
C VAL A 189 -11.84 -1.58 -3.24
N ALA A 190 -11.10 -2.23 -2.33
CA ALA A 190 -11.29 -3.64 -2.02
C ALA A 190 -12.68 -4.00 -1.51
N SER A 191 -13.44 -3.05 -0.96
CA SER A 191 -14.74 -3.36 -0.37
C SER A 191 -15.74 -3.89 -1.38
N TYR A 192 -15.63 -3.50 -2.65
CA TYR A 192 -16.53 -3.96 -3.71
C TYR A 192 -16.53 -5.48 -3.84
N PHE A 193 -15.35 -6.09 -3.69
CA PHE A 193 -15.14 -7.53 -3.81
C PHE A 193 -15.65 -8.31 -2.58
N GLU A 194 -16.08 -7.62 -1.53
CA GLU A 194 -16.53 -8.18 -0.25
C GLU A 194 -15.59 -9.27 0.30
N PRO A 195 -14.26 -9.02 0.34
CA PRO A 195 -13.31 -9.99 0.92
C PRO A 195 -13.57 -10.14 2.41
N ASP A 196 -13.42 -11.37 2.95
CA ASP A 196 -13.38 -11.58 4.40
C ASP A 196 -12.13 -10.87 4.96
N PRO A 197 -12.26 -9.77 5.73
CA PRO A 197 -11.10 -9.01 6.20
C PRO A 197 -10.11 -9.82 7.03
N LEU A 198 -10.54 -10.99 7.56
CA LEU A 198 -9.71 -11.86 8.38
C LEU A 198 -9.19 -13.10 7.62
N ALA A 199 -9.69 -13.39 6.41
CA ALA A 199 -9.40 -14.64 5.70
C ALA A 199 -9.58 -14.59 4.17
N HIS A 200 -9.13 -13.53 3.49
CA HIS A 200 -9.30 -13.38 2.02
C HIS A 200 -8.04 -13.61 1.18
N TYR A 201 -6.96 -14.11 1.77
CA TYR A 201 -5.75 -14.42 1.00
C TYR A 201 -6.01 -15.48 -0.09
N TYR A 202 -6.96 -16.38 0.15
CA TYR A 202 -7.34 -17.44 -0.80
C TYR A 202 -8.58 -17.06 -1.61
N TYR A 203 -8.84 -17.85 -2.66
CA TYR A 203 -9.92 -17.62 -3.62
C TYR A 203 -11.26 -17.40 -2.93
N THR A 204 -11.86 -16.23 -3.17
CA THR A 204 -13.18 -15.94 -2.63
C THR A 204 -14.08 -15.51 -3.78
N ARG A 205 -15.14 -16.29 -4.07
CA ARG A 205 -16.22 -15.92 -5.00
C ARG A 205 -15.86 -15.67 -6.48
N GLY A 206 -14.74 -16.18 -6.99
CA GLY A 206 -14.38 -15.92 -8.41
C GLY A 206 -13.22 -14.95 -8.58
N GLU A 207 -12.88 -14.23 -7.52
CA GLU A 207 -11.96 -13.13 -7.55
C GLU A 207 -10.94 -13.26 -6.40
N TRP A 208 -9.81 -12.59 -6.56
CA TRP A 208 -8.82 -12.37 -5.53
C TRP A 208 -8.49 -10.89 -5.51
N ILE A 209 -8.17 -10.41 -4.31
CA ILE A 209 -7.63 -9.08 -4.12
C ILE A 209 -6.48 -9.12 -3.12
N VAL A 210 -5.41 -8.42 -3.47
CA VAL A 210 -4.26 -8.19 -2.59
C VAL A 210 -4.00 -6.70 -2.63
N ASN A 211 -4.10 -6.03 -1.50
CA ASN A 211 -3.99 -4.58 -1.45
C ASN A 211 -3.21 -4.07 -0.24
N LYS A 212 -2.82 -2.80 -0.32
CA LYS A 212 -2.32 -2.02 0.81
C LYS A 212 -3.08 -0.72 0.87
N THR A 213 -3.63 -0.43 2.05
CA THR A 213 -4.28 0.85 2.31
C THR A 213 -3.35 1.86 2.99
N GLY A 214 -3.71 3.13 2.83
CA GLY A 214 -3.15 4.27 3.53
C GLY A 214 -4.28 5.14 4.05
N THR A 215 -4.28 5.37 5.36
CA THR A 215 -5.30 6.16 6.04
C THR A 215 -4.63 7.21 6.91
N ASP A 216 -5.09 8.44 6.78
CA ASP A 216 -4.79 9.56 7.67
C ASP A 216 -6.08 10.39 7.85
N SER A 217 -6.06 11.46 8.65
CA SER A 217 -7.24 12.32 8.87
C SER A 217 -7.80 12.92 7.57
N SER A 218 -6.94 13.20 6.60
CA SER A 218 -7.28 13.84 5.31
C SER A 218 -6.95 13.01 4.08
N VAL A 219 -6.67 11.71 4.26
CA VAL A 219 -6.20 10.82 3.19
C VAL A 219 -6.93 9.48 3.24
N ARG A 220 -7.44 9.03 2.10
CA ARG A 220 -7.76 7.62 1.84
C ARG A 220 -7.00 7.19 0.60
N ALA A 221 -6.31 6.08 0.68
CA ALA A 221 -5.49 5.57 -0.39
C ALA A 221 -5.54 4.04 -0.40
N ASP A 222 -5.70 3.46 -1.58
CA ASP A 222 -5.72 2.01 -1.77
C ASP A 222 -4.97 1.66 -3.07
N THR A 223 -4.05 0.71 -3.01
CA THR A 223 -3.36 0.17 -4.19
C THR A 223 -3.29 -1.35 -4.08
N GLY A 224 -3.48 -2.04 -5.19
CA GLY A 224 -3.60 -3.48 -5.16
C GLY A 224 -3.56 -4.14 -6.54
N ILE A 225 -3.70 -5.46 -6.50
CA ILE A 225 -3.97 -6.32 -7.65
C ILE A 225 -5.31 -7.00 -7.38
N ALA A 226 -6.24 -6.90 -8.31
CA ALA A 226 -7.46 -7.70 -8.33
C ALA A 226 -7.41 -8.65 -9.53
N PHE A 227 -7.81 -9.90 -9.36
CA PHE A 227 -7.68 -10.89 -10.43
C PHE A 227 -8.70 -12.02 -10.35
N THR A 228 -8.96 -12.63 -11.51
CA THR A 228 -9.63 -13.91 -11.67
C THR A 228 -8.58 -14.96 -12.09
N ARG A 229 -9.03 -16.14 -12.51
CA ARG A 229 -8.12 -17.12 -13.13
C ARG A 229 -7.62 -16.71 -14.51
N GLU A 230 -8.28 -15.74 -15.14
CA GLU A 230 -8.08 -15.41 -16.56
C GLU A 230 -7.53 -14.00 -16.77
N ARG A 231 -7.83 -13.07 -15.85
CA ARG A 231 -7.43 -11.66 -15.96
C ARG A 231 -6.94 -11.09 -14.66
N ARG A 232 -6.07 -10.09 -14.75
CA ARG A 232 -5.47 -9.43 -13.59
C ARG A 232 -5.40 -7.93 -13.86
N VAL A 233 -5.84 -7.14 -12.89
CA VAL A 233 -5.83 -5.68 -12.93
C VAL A 233 -4.97 -5.16 -11.78
N ALA A 234 -4.02 -4.29 -12.09
CA ALA A 234 -3.30 -3.51 -11.08
C ALA A 234 -3.96 -2.13 -10.95
N TYR A 235 -4.09 -1.63 -9.72
CA TYR A 235 -4.75 -0.34 -9.49
C TYR A 235 -4.09 0.47 -8.37
N ALA A 236 -4.34 1.77 -8.41
CA ALA A 236 -4.09 2.71 -7.33
C ALA A 236 -5.19 3.80 -7.36
N VAL A 237 -5.79 4.10 -6.21
CA VAL A 237 -6.81 5.15 -6.04
C VAL A 237 -6.54 5.90 -4.75
N PHE A 238 -6.30 7.20 -4.85
CA PHE A 238 -6.05 8.09 -3.72
C PHE A 238 -7.07 9.23 -3.71
N ALA A 239 -7.44 9.66 -2.51
CA ALA A 239 -8.26 10.82 -2.23
C ALA A 239 -7.60 11.64 -1.11
N ASN A 240 -7.39 12.92 -1.34
CA ASN A 240 -6.85 13.87 -0.37
C ASN A 240 -7.82 15.06 -0.24
N TRP A 241 -7.97 15.62 0.96
CA TRP A 241 -8.81 16.80 1.20
C TRP A 241 -8.19 17.74 2.26
N ALA A 242 -8.84 18.87 2.52
CA ALA A 242 -8.34 19.83 3.52
C ALA A 242 -8.32 19.24 4.93
N ALA A 243 -7.31 19.56 5.73
CA ALA A 243 -7.08 18.93 7.03
C ALA A 243 -8.14 19.26 8.11
N ASP A 244 -8.95 20.29 7.89
CA ASP A 244 -10.06 20.73 8.73
C ASP A 244 -11.43 20.19 8.28
N GLU A 245 -11.47 19.40 7.21
CA GLU A 245 -12.68 18.72 6.73
C GLU A 245 -12.66 17.22 7.05
N ASP A 246 -13.84 16.63 7.27
CA ASP A 246 -14.03 15.17 7.27
C ASP A 246 -14.87 14.77 6.05
N ARG A 247 -14.21 14.19 5.05
CA ARG A 247 -14.83 13.78 3.78
C ARG A 247 -14.94 12.26 3.65
N VAL A 248 -14.69 11.50 4.72
CA VAL A 248 -14.56 10.04 4.67
C VAL A 248 -15.83 9.40 4.13
N LEU A 249 -17.00 9.77 4.65
CA LEU A 249 -18.28 9.16 4.24
C LEU A 249 -18.66 9.46 2.79
N GLU A 250 -18.12 10.52 2.20
CA GLU A 250 -18.33 10.89 0.79
C GLU A 250 -17.34 10.15 -0.13
N VAL A 251 -16.08 10.00 0.28
CA VAL A 251 -15.00 9.39 -0.50
C VAL A 251 -15.15 7.87 -0.61
N MET A 252 -15.52 7.19 0.46
CA MET A 252 -15.54 5.71 0.50
C MET A 252 -16.47 5.08 -0.56
N PRO A 253 -17.68 5.59 -0.83
CA PRO A 253 -18.52 5.12 -1.95
C PRO A 253 -17.86 5.26 -3.32
N ILE A 254 -17.10 6.33 -3.56
CA ILE A 254 -16.38 6.55 -4.83
C ILE A 254 -15.29 5.50 -5.02
N MET A 255 -14.52 5.21 -3.96
CA MET A 255 -13.49 4.17 -4.01
C MET A 255 -14.10 2.79 -4.23
N ARG A 256 -15.22 2.47 -3.57
CA ARG A 256 -15.96 1.23 -3.82
C ARG A 256 -16.44 1.12 -5.27
N GLU A 257 -16.95 2.21 -5.85
CA GLU A 257 -17.39 2.23 -7.25
C GLU A 257 -16.22 1.99 -8.22
N ALA A 258 -15.02 2.51 -7.92
CA ALA A 258 -13.82 2.18 -8.68
C ALA A 258 -13.51 0.67 -8.64
N GLY A 259 -13.71 0.01 -7.49
CA GLY A 259 -13.62 -1.44 -7.38
C GLY A 259 -14.62 -2.18 -8.29
N GLY A 260 -15.82 -1.63 -8.45
CA GLY A 260 -16.83 -2.18 -9.35
C GLY A 260 -16.47 -2.10 -10.83
N LEU A 261 -15.79 -1.02 -11.24
CA LEU A 261 -15.26 -0.90 -12.60
C LEU A 261 -14.16 -1.94 -12.87
N ILE A 262 -13.32 -2.22 -11.88
CA ILE A 262 -12.29 -3.26 -11.98
C ILE A 262 -12.94 -4.64 -12.11
N SER A 263 -13.91 -4.97 -11.23
CA SER A 263 -14.62 -6.25 -11.29
C SER A 263 -15.35 -6.43 -12.63
N ALA A 264 -16.03 -5.39 -13.14
CA ALA A 264 -16.67 -5.45 -14.45
C ALA A 264 -15.69 -5.78 -15.58
N HIS A 265 -14.47 -5.23 -15.56
CA HIS A 265 -13.42 -5.54 -16.54
C HIS A 265 -12.89 -6.97 -16.41
N LEU A 266 -12.75 -7.46 -15.18
CA LEU A 266 -12.27 -8.81 -14.90
C LEU A 266 -13.20 -9.91 -15.43
N HIS A 267 -14.51 -9.63 -15.56
CA HIS A 267 -15.54 -10.56 -16.03
C HIS A 267 -16.06 -10.28 -17.45
N ALA A 268 -15.51 -9.29 -18.15
CA ALA A 268 -15.89 -8.94 -19.53
C ALA A 268 -15.30 -9.91 -20.56
#